data_AF-C0VLS0-F1
#
_entry.id   AF-C0VLS0-F1
#
_cell.length_a   1.000
_cell.length_b   1.000
_cell.length_c   1.000
_cell.angle_alpha   90.00
_cell.angle_beta   90.00
_cell.angle_gamma   90.00
#
_symmetry.space_group_name_H-M   'P 1'
#
loop_
_entity.id
_entity.type
_entity.pdbx_description
1 polymer ?
#
loop_
_entity_poly.entity_id
_entity_poly.type
_entity_poly.pdbx_seq_one_letter_code
_entity_poly.pdbx_strand_id
1 'polypeptide(L)'
;GANDGLEQGKEFFIIELGEVIVDPDTNEELEQLHIVKGSARIETIQERIATLRTSEERVLRAAVKRRKNASDIRSIFAGLNEYEIVEPAVTEPKKFLNLKVGDLIIPKNN
;
A
#
# COMPACT_ATOMS: atom_id res chain seq x y z
N GLY A 1 12.05 12.39 12.73
CA GLY A 1 12.99 12.55 11.60
C GLY A 1 14.13 11.55 11.71
N ALA A 2 15.27 11.84 11.08
CA ALA A 2 16.47 11.00 11.11
C ALA A 2 17.00 10.75 12.53
N ASN A 3 16.84 11.73 13.43
CA ASN A 3 17.25 11.60 14.83
C ASN A 3 16.45 10.52 15.59
N ASP A 4 15.31 10.08 15.05
CA ASP A 4 14.47 9.04 15.62
C ASP A 4 14.77 7.65 15.01
N GLY A 5 15.87 7.51 14.28
CA GLY A 5 16.27 6.24 13.65
C GLY A 5 15.40 5.83 12.46
N LEU A 6 14.71 6.79 11.83
CA LEU A 6 13.94 6.54 10.62
C LEU A 6 14.86 6.48 9.40
N GLU A 7 14.53 5.62 8.43
CA GLU A 7 15.28 5.43 7.19
C GLU A 7 14.39 5.69 5.98
N GLN A 8 14.99 6.14 4.88
CA GLN A 8 14.27 6.39 3.63
C GLN A 8 13.66 5.10 3.09
N GLY A 9 12.45 5.18 2.52
CA GLY A 9 11.74 4.02 1.98
C GLY A 9 10.99 3.16 3.00
N LYS A 10 11.18 3.37 4.32
CA LYS A 10 10.42 2.66 5.35
C LYS A 10 8.91 2.93 5.21
N GLU A 11 8.11 1.87 5.36
CA GLU A 11 6.65 1.92 5.18
C GLU A 11 5.90 1.97 6.52
N PHE A 12 4.76 2.67 6.50
CA PHE A 12 3.88 2.90 7.64
C PHE A 12 2.42 2.81 7.21
N PHE A 13 1.56 2.40 8.14
CA PHE A 13 0.14 2.72 8.09
C PHE A 13 -0.10 4.06 8.77
N ILE A 14 -0.88 4.93 8.12
CA ILE A 14 -1.42 6.12 8.76
C ILE A 14 -2.79 5.75 9.35
N ILE A 15 -2.98 6.02 10.63
CA ILE A 15 -4.18 5.62 11.37
C ILE A 15 -4.81 6.78 12.14
N GLU A 16 -6.12 6.68 12.34
CA GLU A 16 -6.86 7.44 13.34
C GLU A 16 -7.28 6.50 14.47
N LEU A 17 -7.22 6.98 15.71
CA LEU A 17 -7.74 6.25 16.87
C LEU A 17 -9.26 6.43 16.95
N GLY A 18 -10.00 5.32 16.92
CA GLY A 18 -11.45 5.25 17.02
C GLY A 18 -11.94 4.96 18.44
N GLU A 19 -13.07 4.29 18.53
CA GLU A 19 -13.69 3.90 19.80
C GLU A 19 -12.87 2.83 20.55
N VAL A 20 -12.98 2.82 21.87
CA VAL A 20 -12.44 1.73 22.70
C VAL A 20 -13.31 0.49 22.50
N ILE A 21 -12.65 -0.63 22.22
CA ILE A 21 -13.27 -1.95 22.11
C ILE A 21 -13.50 -2.46 23.53
N VAL A 22 -14.74 -2.80 23.83
CA VAL A 22 -15.18 -3.29 25.14
C VAL A 22 -15.68 -4.73 24.99
N ASP A 23 -15.26 -5.60 25.90
CA ASP A 23 -15.78 -6.97 25.97
C ASP A 23 -17.27 -6.94 26.39
N PRO A 24 -18.19 -7.52 25.61
CA PRO A 24 -19.63 -7.47 25.90
C PRO A 24 -20.04 -8.30 27.13
N ASP A 25 -19.23 -9.29 27.51
CA ASP A 25 -19.52 -10.21 28.62
C ASP A 25 -18.96 -9.69 29.94
N THR A 26 -17.78 -9.06 29.93
CA THR A 26 -17.09 -8.58 31.14
C THR A 26 -17.12 -7.06 31.32
N ASN A 27 -17.47 -6.32 30.27
CA ASN A 27 -17.38 -4.85 30.20
C ASN A 27 -15.96 -4.30 30.46
N GLU A 28 -14.94 -5.12 30.23
CA GLU A 28 -13.54 -4.69 30.30
C GLU A 28 -13.13 -3.97 29.00
N GLU A 29 -12.39 -2.86 29.15
CA GLU A 29 -11.77 -2.16 28.02
C GLU A 29 -10.57 -2.97 27.53
N LEU A 30 -10.60 -3.39 26.26
CA LEU A 30 -9.55 -4.20 25.65
C LEU A 30 -8.48 -3.31 25.02
N GLU A 31 -8.82 -2.67 23.90
CA GLU A 31 -7.92 -1.83 23.11
C GLU A 31 -8.69 -0.73 22.37
N GLN A 32 -7.99 0.19 21.73
CA GLN A 32 -8.61 1.24 20.91
C GLN A 32 -8.60 0.85 19.43
N LEU A 33 -9.72 1.05 18.74
CA LEU A 33 -9.83 0.76 17.32
C LEU A 33 -8.85 1.60 16.49
N HIS A 34 -8.02 0.94 15.67
CA HIS A 34 -7.16 1.61 14.70
C HIS A 34 -7.84 1.71 13.33
N ILE A 35 -8.23 2.92 12.93
CA ILE A 35 -8.85 3.20 11.63
C ILE A 35 -7.76 3.55 10.61
N VAL A 36 -7.48 2.63 9.68
CA VAL A 36 -6.43 2.82 8.66
C VAL A 36 -6.88 3.81 7.58
N LYS A 37 -6.12 4.88 7.40
CA LYS A 37 -6.35 5.95 6.40
C LYS A 37 -5.56 5.77 5.10
N GLY A 38 -4.55 4.90 5.13
CA GLY A 38 -3.78 4.48 3.96
C GLY A 38 -2.37 4.04 4.33
N SER A 39 -1.64 3.52 3.36
CA SER A 39 -0.22 3.16 3.52
C SER A 39 0.69 4.20 2.88
N ALA A 40 1.80 4.50 3.56
CA ALA A 40 2.75 5.50 3.11
C ALA A 40 4.19 5.05 3.32
N ARG A 41 5.09 5.56 2.49
CA ARG A 41 6.54 5.37 2.60
C ARG A 41 7.25 6.70 2.81
N ILE A 42 8.38 6.70 3.51
CA ILE A 42 9.22 7.88 3.64
C ILE A 42 9.80 8.26 2.27
N GLU A 43 9.40 9.41 1.75
CA GLU A 43 9.92 9.99 0.50
C GLU A 43 11.18 10.82 0.77
N THR A 44 11.15 11.63 1.84
CA THR A 44 12.29 12.46 2.24
C THR A 44 12.41 12.50 3.75
N ILE A 45 13.65 12.56 4.24
CA ILE A 45 13.95 12.63 5.66
C ILE A 45 14.89 13.80 5.96
N GLN A 46 14.59 14.50 7.05
CA GLN A 46 15.43 15.53 7.67
C GLN A 46 15.63 15.16 9.15
N GLU A 47 16.42 15.92 9.89
CA GLU A 47 16.79 15.61 11.28
C GLU A 47 15.55 15.38 12.15
N ARG A 48 14.55 16.26 12.04
CA ARG A 48 13.36 16.27 12.91
C ARG A 48 12.05 15.93 12.21
N ILE A 49 11.99 16.06 10.89
CA ILE A 49 10.77 15.82 10.10
C ILE A 49 11.04 14.82 8.98
N ALA A 50 10.00 14.11 8.55
CA ALA A 50 10.02 13.27 7.36
C ALA A 50 8.75 13.53 6.56
N THR A 51 8.85 13.47 5.23
CA THR A 51 7.72 13.59 4.33
C THR A 51 7.33 12.20 3.84
N LEU A 52 6.06 11.87 3.94
CA LEU A 52 5.50 10.60 3.52
C LEU A 52 4.78 10.76 2.19
N ARG A 53 4.87 9.73 1.34
CA ARG A 53 4.08 9.59 0.13
C ARG A 53 3.32 8.28 0.16
N THR A 54 2.12 8.25 -0.40
CA THR A 54 1.33 7.01 -0.50
C THR A 54 2.15 5.89 -1.15
N SER A 55 2.06 4.69 -0.60
CA SER A 55 2.62 3.46 -1.19
C SER A 55 1.56 2.65 -1.94
N GLU A 56 0.31 3.14 -1.99
CA GLU A 56 -0.79 2.50 -2.70
C GLU A 56 -1.03 3.17 -4.05
N GLU A 57 -1.31 2.36 -5.06
CA GLU A 57 -1.74 2.81 -6.37
C GLU A 57 -3.18 2.39 -6.66
N ARG A 58 -3.92 3.26 -7.34
CA ARG A 58 -5.23 2.98 -7.89
C ARG A 58 -5.11 2.69 -9.38
N VAL A 59 -5.60 1.54 -9.81
CA VAL A 59 -5.68 1.20 -11.22
C VAL A 59 -6.85 1.96 -11.86
N LEU A 60 -6.54 2.83 -12.82
CA LEU A 60 -7.52 3.54 -13.65
C LEU A 60 -7.93 2.69 -14.85
N ARG A 61 -6.97 1.97 -15.43
CA ARG A 61 -7.19 1.06 -16.56
C ARG A 61 -6.29 -0.17 -16.42
N ALA A 62 -6.87 -1.35 -16.51
CA ALA A 62 -6.13 -2.61 -16.46
C ALA A 62 -5.25 -2.80 -17.71
N ALA A 63 -4.16 -3.55 -17.56
CA ALA A 63 -3.29 -3.92 -18.67
C ALA A 63 -4.03 -4.85 -19.65
N VAL A 64 -3.91 -4.57 -20.96
CA VAL A 64 -4.47 -5.43 -22.01
C VAL A 64 -3.42 -6.47 -22.38
N LYS A 65 -3.75 -7.76 -22.18
CA LYS A 65 -2.89 -8.89 -22.54
C LYS A 65 -3.44 -9.59 -23.78
N ARG A 66 -2.60 -9.83 -24.78
CA ARG A 66 -2.95 -10.63 -25.97
C ARG A 66 -2.24 -11.98 -25.91
N ARG A 67 -3.00 -13.04 -26.17
CA ARG A 67 -2.45 -14.40 -26.33
C ARG A 67 -1.83 -14.50 -27.72
N LYS A 68 -0.58 -14.98 -27.82
CA LYS A 68 0.00 -15.31 -29.12
C LYS A 68 -0.69 -16.56 -29.68
N ASN A 69 -1.17 -16.51 -30.92
CA ASN A 69 -1.80 -17.66 -31.57
C ASN A 69 -0.74 -18.68 -32.00
N ALA A 70 -0.99 -19.94 -31.67
CA ALA A 70 -0.15 -21.08 -31.99
C ALA A 70 -0.29 -21.46 -33.47
N SER A 71 0.45 -20.80 -34.35
CA SER A 71 0.73 -21.29 -35.72
C SER A 71 2.19 -21.69 -35.92
N ASP A 72 3.05 -21.47 -34.92
CA ASP A 72 4.45 -21.88 -34.96
C ASP A 72 4.58 -23.20 -34.20
N ILE A 73 4.91 -24.28 -34.91
CA ILE A 73 5.24 -25.63 -34.41
C ILE A 73 6.27 -25.59 -33.23
N ARG A 74 6.93 -24.44 -33.02
CA ARG A 74 7.80 -24.10 -31.89
C ARG A 74 7.10 -23.99 -30.53
N SER A 75 5.79 -23.77 -30.47
CA SER A 75 5.06 -23.60 -29.19
C SER A 75 4.80 -24.91 -28.44
N ILE A 76 5.01 -26.07 -29.07
CA ILE A 76 4.79 -27.39 -28.45
C ILE A 76 6.01 -27.83 -27.62
N PHE A 77 7.22 -27.41 -28.01
CA PHE A 77 8.45 -27.72 -27.27
C PHE A 77 8.72 -26.79 -26.07
N ALA A 78 8.07 -25.63 -26.03
CA ALA A 78 8.20 -24.65 -24.96
C ALA A 78 6.84 -24.47 -24.29
N GLY A 79 6.64 -25.12 -23.13
CA GLY A 79 5.42 -25.03 -22.32
C GLY A 79 5.18 -23.63 -21.74
N LEU A 80 4.94 -22.64 -22.59
CA LEU A 80 4.84 -21.23 -22.22
C LEU A 80 3.51 -20.67 -22.69
N ASN A 81 2.59 -20.49 -21.75
CA ASN A 81 1.50 -19.51 -21.90
C ASN A 81 2.12 -18.11 -21.86
N GLU A 82 2.79 -17.72 -22.94
CA GLU A 82 3.35 -16.39 -23.10
C GLU A 82 2.23 -15.42 -23.50
N TYR A 83 1.91 -14.51 -22.58
CA TYR A 83 1.07 -13.36 -22.84
C TYR A 83 1.97 -12.16 -23.13
N GLU A 84 1.62 -11.38 -24.14
CA GLU A 84 2.24 -10.08 -24.38
C GLU A 84 1.34 -8.99 -23.81
N ILE A 85 1.91 -8.07 -23.02
CA ILE A 85 1.21 -6.87 -22.58
C ILE A 85 1.24 -5.90 -23.75
N VAL A 86 0.09 -5.71 -24.40
CA VAL A 86 -0.05 -4.82 -25.57
C VAL A 86 -0.23 -3.37 -25.13
N GLU A 87 -0.94 -3.18 -24.00
CA GLU A 87 -1.08 -1.87 -23.37
C GLU A 87 -0.84 -2.01 -21.86
N PRO A 88 0.06 -1.19 -21.27
CA PRO A 88 0.31 -1.23 -19.84
C PRO A 88 -0.88 -0.70 -19.05
N ALA A 89 -0.98 -1.13 -17.78
CA ALA A 89 -1.95 -0.60 -16.85
C ALA A 89 -1.67 0.88 -16.61
N VAL A 90 -2.73 1.69 -16.53
CA VAL A 90 -2.65 3.09 -16.14
C VAL A 90 -3.03 3.16 -14.67
N THR A 91 -2.10 3.63 -13.84
CA THR A 91 -2.29 3.77 -12.39
C THR A 91 -2.08 5.21 -11.94
N GLU A 92 -2.68 5.58 -10.80
CA GLU A 92 -2.45 6.84 -10.11
C GLU A 92 -2.19 6.59 -8.62
N PRO A 93 -1.42 7.45 -7.92
CA PRO A 93 -1.24 7.33 -6.48
C PRO A 93 -2.58 7.45 -5.74
N LYS A 94 -2.90 6.48 -4.87
CA LYS A 94 -4.14 6.51 -4.09
C LYS A 94 -4.06 7.59 -3.01
N LYS A 95 -5.09 8.44 -2.96
CA LYS A 95 -5.21 9.49 -1.93
C LYS A 95 -5.50 8.87 -0.56
N PHE A 96 -4.93 9.47 0.47
CA PHE A 96 -5.26 9.13 1.85
C PHE A 96 -6.69 9.56 2.21
N LEU A 97 -7.28 8.86 3.17
CA LEU A 97 -8.61 9.17 3.67
C LEU A 97 -8.55 10.25 4.77
N ASN A 98 -9.08 11.45 4.49
CA ASN A 98 -9.28 12.55 5.45
C ASN A 98 -8.16 12.71 6.50
N LEU A 99 -6.93 12.93 6.04
CA LEU A 99 -5.78 13.13 6.93
C LEU A 99 -5.95 14.41 7.74
N LYS A 100 -5.64 14.34 9.03
CA LYS A 100 -5.65 15.47 9.96
C LYS A 100 -4.46 15.43 10.91
N VAL A 101 -4.14 16.60 11.48
CA VAL A 101 -3.14 16.68 12.55
C VAL A 101 -3.64 15.87 13.74
N GLY A 102 -2.78 14.99 14.26
CA GLY A 102 -3.11 14.05 15.34
C GLY A 102 -3.28 12.60 14.88
N ASP A 103 -3.38 12.35 13.57
CA ASP A 103 -3.28 10.99 13.04
C ASP A 103 -1.90 10.39 13.36
N LEU A 104 -1.87 9.09 13.67
CA LEU A 104 -0.67 8.37 14.09
C LEU A 104 -0.09 7.53 12.95
N ILE A 105 1.16 7.12 13.11
CA ILE A 105 1.82 6.20 12.19
C ILE A 105 2.23 4.91 12.92
N ILE A 106 1.99 3.77 12.28
CA ILE A 106 2.42 2.46 12.78
C ILE A 106 3.35 1.84 11.72
N PRO A 107 4.55 1.34 12.10
CA PRO A 107 5.42 0.65 11.16
C PRO A 107 4.71 -0.52 10.48
N LYS A 108 4.80 -0.59 9.16
CA LYS A 108 4.31 -1.75 8.42
C LYS A 108 5.41 -2.81 8.43
N ASN A 109 5.28 -3.79 9.32
CA ASN A 109 6.20 -4.92 9.35
C ASN A 109 5.88 -5.82 8.14
N ASN A 110 6.90 -6.05 7.29
CA ASN A 110 6.84 -7.06 6.23
C ASN A 110 7.08 -8.46 6.78
#